data_AF-A0A818ESX1-F1
#
_entry.id   AF-A0A818ESX1-F1
#
_cell.length_a   1.000
_cell.length_b   1.000
_cell.length_c   1.000
_cell.angle_alpha   90.00
_cell.angle_beta   90.00
_cell.angle_gamma   90.00
#
_symmetry.space_group_name_H-M   'P 1'
#
loop_
_entity.id
_entity.type
_entity.pdbx_description
1 polymer ?
#
loop_
_entity_poly.entity_id
_entity_poly.type
_entity_poly.pdbx_seq_one_letter_code
_entity_poly.pdbx_strand_id
1 'polypeptide(L)'
;MSLLLILLKEQFFSRNKYLKFDTSRSSQTNLLLPSELLIALHRISLEECELKTIINATSICFNERSIYTHDILAVVLQQLVEITPIPILFMRTVLQTFSLYPNMVGFIMTILQRLIMKQVWNQARIWEGFIKCCEKTQPHSFPILLQLPSSQLKHILQITSELRKGLVRYIHSMSITQRSSIPSSILIMIEDDLENIAPMSSSNPT
;
A
#
# COMPACT_ATOMS: atom_id res chain seq x y z
N MET A 1 27.85 -14.96 1.97
CA MET A 1 27.27 -13.72 2.53
C MET A 1 28.11 -12.50 2.11
N SER A 2 28.31 -12.34 0.80
CA SER A 2 29.27 -11.43 0.18
C SER A 2 28.67 -10.69 -1.04
N LEU A 3 27.62 -11.24 -1.66
CA LEU A 3 27.10 -10.70 -2.92
C LEU A 3 26.31 -9.38 -2.80
N LEU A 4 25.57 -9.13 -1.72
CA LEU A 4 24.71 -7.92 -1.64
C LEU A 4 25.51 -6.64 -1.32
N LEU A 5 26.56 -6.75 -0.50
CA LEU A 5 27.55 -5.69 -0.28
C LEU A 5 28.45 -5.49 -1.50
N ILE A 6 28.73 -6.54 -2.28
CA ILE A 6 29.41 -6.44 -3.57
C ILE A 6 28.48 -5.81 -4.63
N LEU A 7 27.19 -6.13 -4.67
CA LEU A 7 26.22 -5.52 -5.58
C LEU A 7 25.96 -4.05 -5.25
N LEU A 8 25.92 -3.70 -3.96
CA LEU A 8 25.88 -2.29 -3.51
C LEU A 8 27.22 -1.58 -3.79
N LYS A 9 28.38 -2.23 -3.69
CA LYS A 9 29.69 -1.63 -4.06
C LYS A 9 29.87 -1.48 -5.57
N GLU A 10 29.58 -2.48 -6.38
CA GLU A 10 29.88 -2.45 -7.82
C GLU A 10 28.92 -1.55 -8.60
N GLN A 11 27.63 -1.50 -8.22
CA GLN A 11 26.64 -0.72 -8.96
C GLN A 11 26.47 0.72 -8.46
N PHE A 12 26.68 1.02 -7.17
CA PHE A 12 26.55 2.40 -6.67
C PHE A 12 27.87 3.20 -6.69
N PHE A 13 29.03 2.57 -6.51
CA PHE A 13 30.32 3.30 -6.35
C PHE A 13 31.09 3.56 -7.65
N SER A 14 30.80 2.88 -8.76
CA SER A 14 31.52 3.07 -10.03
C SER A 14 31.18 4.38 -10.76
N ARG A 15 30.17 5.13 -10.29
CA ARG A 15 29.61 6.28 -11.02
C ARG A 15 29.87 7.65 -10.39
N ASN A 16 30.52 7.73 -9.22
CA ASN A 16 30.93 9.01 -8.60
C ASN A 16 32.39 8.97 -8.13
N LYS A 17 33.27 9.51 -8.98
CA LYS A 17 34.74 9.46 -8.88
C LYS A 17 35.37 10.32 -7.76
N TYR A 18 34.64 10.78 -6.74
CA TYR A 18 35.21 11.68 -5.73
C TYR A 18 34.54 11.57 -4.36
N LEU A 19 34.68 10.44 -3.67
CA LEU A 19 34.55 10.46 -2.20
C LEU A 19 35.68 9.63 -1.59
N LYS A 20 36.83 10.30 -1.41
CA LYS A 20 37.83 9.91 -0.41
C LYS A 20 37.15 10.07 0.96
N PHE A 21 36.77 8.97 1.59
CA PHE A 21 36.39 8.98 3.00
C PHE A 21 37.67 8.80 3.81
N ASP A 22 38.06 9.84 4.52
CA ASP A 22 39.30 9.93 5.28
C ASP A 22 39.31 8.88 6.40
N THR A 23 40.43 8.16 6.50
CA THR A 23 40.61 7.03 7.39
C THR A 23 41.17 7.53 8.72
N SER A 24 40.35 8.22 9.51
CA SER A 24 40.73 8.55 10.88
C SER A 24 39.55 8.93 11.77
N ARG A 25 38.89 7.92 12.35
CA ARG A 25 38.50 7.80 13.78
C ARG A 25 37.37 6.77 13.96
N SER A 26 37.60 5.85 14.90
CA SER A 26 36.66 4.89 15.50
C SER A 26 35.97 3.88 14.57
N SER A 27 36.55 2.67 14.53
CA SER A 27 36.01 1.44 13.96
C SER A 27 34.74 0.97 14.68
N GLN A 28 33.58 1.50 14.29
CA GLN A 28 32.29 0.83 14.48
C GLN A 28 31.64 0.67 13.11
N THR A 29 31.80 -0.51 12.52
CA THR A 29 31.02 -0.91 11.35
C THR A 29 29.59 -1.11 11.80
N ASN A 30 28.77 -0.06 11.75
CA ASN A 30 27.33 -0.15 12.01
C ASN A 30 26.69 -1.02 10.92
N LEU A 31 26.51 -2.30 11.22
CA LEU A 31 25.77 -3.23 10.38
C LEU A 31 24.29 -2.86 10.46
N LEU A 32 23.70 -2.47 9.34
CA LEU A 32 22.27 -2.20 9.27
C LEU A 32 21.49 -3.50 9.45
N LEU A 33 20.43 -3.45 10.26
CA LEU A 33 19.43 -4.51 10.33
C LEU A 33 18.67 -4.60 8.99
N PRO A 34 18.11 -5.77 8.64
CA PRO A 34 17.36 -5.92 7.40
C PRO A 34 16.20 -4.92 7.26
N SER A 35 15.48 -4.65 8.35
CA SER A 35 14.43 -3.63 8.39
C SER A 35 15.00 -2.24 8.06
N GLU A 36 16.11 -1.87 8.69
CA GLU A 36 16.79 -0.58 8.49
C GLU A 36 17.26 -0.40 7.06
N LEU A 37 17.80 -1.46 6.43
CA LEU A 37 18.19 -1.42 5.02
C LEU A 37 16.99 -1.13 4.11
N LEU A 38 15.89 -1.86 4.27
CA LEU A 38 14.72 -1.66 3.41
C LEU A 38 14.07 -0.29 3.66
N ILE A 39 14.09 0.20 4.90
CA ILE A 39 13.66 1.58 5.22
C ILE A 39 14.57 2.61 4.57
N ALA A 40 15.90 2.42 4.64
CA ALA A 40 16.87 3.33 4.05
C ALA A 40 16.68 3.43 2.53
N LEU A 41 16.43 2.31 1.84
CA LEU A 41 16.13 2.31 0.39
C LEU A 41 14.91 3.19 0.04
N HIS A 42 13.89 3.22 0.90
CA HIS A 42 12.70 4.06 0.68
C HIS A 42 12.94 5.55 0.94
N ARG A 43 14.04 5.90 1.60
CA ARG A 43 14.40 7.28 1.94
C ARG A 43 15.38 7.91 0.95
N ILE A 44 15.90 7.14 -0.01
CA ILE A 44 16.80 7.66 -1.05
C ILE A 44 16.05 8.68 -1.91
N SER A 45 16.66 9.84 -2.12
CA SER A 45 16.10 10.89 -2.98
C SER A 45 16.18 10.49 -4.45
N LEU A 46 15.17 10.88 -5.24
CA LEU A 46 15.19 10.66 -6.69
C LEU A 46 16.21 11.53 -7.43
N GLU A 47 16.78 12.52 -6.74
CA GLU A 47 17.92 13.30 -7.23
C GLU A 47 19.23 12.50 -7.14
N GLU A 48 19.32 11.58 -6.19
CA GLU A 48 20.52 10.77 -5.92
C GLU A 48 20.52 9.45 -6.69
N CYS A 49 19.33 8.86 -6.88
CA CYS A 49 19.19 7.56 -7.48
C CYS A 49 17.90 7.43 -8.31
N GLU A 50 18.02 6.85 -9.49
CA GLU A 50 16.85 6.56 -10.32
C GLU A 50 15.87 5.61 -9.61
N LEU A 51 14.57 5.93 -9.68
CA LEU A 51 13.52 5.15 -9.06
C LEU A 51 13.57 3.66 -9.44
N LYS A 52 13.93 3.34 -10.69
CA LYS A 52 14.05 1.97 -11.19
C LYS A 52 15.14 1.18 -10.45
N THR A 53 16.25 1.84 -10.12
CA THR A 53 17.34 1.23 -9.35
C THR A 53 16.90 0.93 -7.93
N ILE A 54 16.19 1.87 -7.27
CA ILE A 54 15.63 1.65 -5.94
C ILE A 54 14.59 0.50 -5.97
N ILE A 55 13.74 0.45 -6.99
CA ILE A 55 12.79 -0.65 -7.20
C ILE A 55 13.51 -2.00 -7.33
N ASN A 56 14.62 -2.05 -8.06
CA ASN A 56 15.39 -3.28 -8.21
C ASN A 56 16.04 -3.70 -6.88
N ALA A 57 16.63 -2.76 -6.15
CA ALA A 57 17.24 -3.03 -4.84
C ALA A 57 16.21 -3.54 -3.82
N THR A 58 15.04 -2.89 -3.74
CA THR A 58 13.93 -3.35 -2.88
C THR A 58 13.44 -4.74 -3.31
N SER A 59 13.36 -5.03 -4.62
CA SER A 59 12.99 -6.36 -5.11
C SER A 59 13.99 -7.45 -4.72
N ILE A 60 15.29 -7.15 -4.70
CA ILE A 60 16.30 -8.10 -4.23
C ILE A 60 16.08 -8.42 -2.74
N CYS A 61 15.77 -7.40 -1.91
CA CYS A 61 15.42 -7.62 -0.51
C CYS A 61 14.22 -8.59 -0.37
N PHE A 62 13.15 -8.36 -1.11
CA PHE A 62 11.96 -9.24 -1.08
C PHE A 62 12.22 -10.68 -1.58
N ASN A 63 13.27 -10.92 -2.38
CA ASN A 63 13.65 -12.26 -2.81
C ASN A 63 14.36 -13.05 -1.70
N GLU A 64 14.96 -12.37 -0.72
CA GLU A 64 15.60 -12.99 0.45
C GLU A 64 14.56 -13.32 1.53
N ARG A 65 13.63 -14.25 1.22
CA ARG A 65 12.45 -14.57 2.05
C ARG A 65 12.76 -15.11 3.45
N SER A 66 13.95 -15.68 3.66
CA SER A 66 14.41 -16.12 4.98
C SER A 66 14.81 -14.95 5.88
N ILE A 67 15.13 -13.80 5.28
CA ILE A 67 15.54 -12.57 5.99
C ILE A 67 14.34 -11.62 6.13
N TYR A 68 13.63 -11.36 5.03
CA TYR A 68 12.49 -10.45 5.00
C TYR A 68 11.18 -11.19 5.27
N THR A 69 11.08 -11.68 6.51
CA THR A 69 9.87 -12.35 7.02
C THR A 69 8.72 -11.35 7.23
N HIS A 70 7.52 -11.87 7.50
CA HIS A 70 6.35 -11.07 7.84
C HIS A 70 6.60 -10.12 9.03
N ASP A 71 7.35 -10.54 10.05
CA ASP A 71 7.70 -9.70 11.20
C ASP A 71 8.59 -8.51 10.81
N ILE A 72 9.64 -8.77 10.02
CA ILE A 72 10.54 -7.71 9.53
C ILE A 72 9.78 -6.73 8.64
N LEU A 73 8.93 -7.24 7.74
CA LEU A 73 8.12 -6.39 6.86
C LEU A 73 7.06 -5.60 7.64
N ALA A 74 6.49 -6.15 8.72
CA ALA A 74 5.59 -5.42 9.60
C ALA A 74 6.31 -4.21 10.22
N VAL A 75 7.53 -4.40 10.75
CA VAL A 75 8.35 -3.30 11.29
C VAL A 75 8.64 -2.24 10.21
N VAL A 76 9.05 -2.67 9.02
CA VAL A 76 9.31 -1.76 7.89
C VAL A 76 8.06 -0.94 7.54
N LEU A 77 6.92 -1.59 7.36
CA LEU A 77 5.68 -0.91 6.99
C LEU A 77 5.18 0.03 8.09
N GLN A 78 5.29 -0.35 9.36
CA GLN A 78 4.95 0.51 10.50
C GLN A 78 5.81 1.77 10.53
N GLN A 79 7.11 1.66 10.32
CA GLN A 79 7.99 2.82 10.34
C GLN A 79 7.83 3.70 9.09
N LEU A 80 7.66 3.11 7.91
CA LEU A 80 7.51 3.88 6.68
C LEU A 80 6.22 4.69 6.63
N VAL A 81 5.11 4.18 7.19
CA VAL A 81 3.84 4.93 7.21
C VAL A 81 3.90 6.15 8.15
N GLU A 82 4.82 6.19 9.12
CA GLU A 82 5.03 7.37 9.97
C GLU A 82 5.64 8.56 9.20
N ILE A 83 6.38 8.30 8.13
CA ILE A 83 7.12 9.33 7.40
C ILE A 83 6.15 10.27 6.68
N THR A 84 6.46 11.56 6.66
CA THR A 84 5.70 12.60 5.93
C THR A 84 6.68 13.46 5.13
N PRO A 85 6.53 13.57 3.80
CA PRO A 85 5.56 12.87 2.95
C PRO A 85 5.77 11.35 2.93
N ILE A 86 4.76 10.58 2.49
CA ILE A 86 4.88 9.12 2.44
C ILE A 86 5.88 8.75 1.34
N PRO A 87 6.84 7.84 1.60
CA PRO A 87 7.80 7.42 0.60
C PRO A 87 7.16 6.90 -0.67
N ILE A 88 7.65 7.32 -1.83
CA ILE A 88 7.00 7.08 -3.13
C ILE A 88 6.80 5.60 -3.49
N LEU A 89 7.63 4.71 -2.93
CA LEU A 89 7.56 3.25 -3.11
C LEU A 89 6.75 2.53 -2.03
N PHE A 90 6.23 3.23 -1.02
CA PHE A 90 5.56 2.63 0.13
C PHE A 90 4.44 1.67 -0.29
N MET A 91 3.52 2.09 -1.15
CA MET A 91 2.41 1.23 -1.58
C MET A 91 2.87 0.03 -2.40
N ARG A 92 3.99 0.14 -3.12
CA ARG A 92 4.59 -1.02 -3.81
C ARG A 92 5.01 -2.07 -2.77
N THR A 93 5.63 -1.65 -1.69
CA THR A 93 6.06 -2.53 -0.58
C THR A 93 4.87 -3.11 0.17
N VAL A 94 3.80 -2.33 0.40
CA VAL A 94 2.53 -2.85 0.97
C VAL A 94 1.96 -3.96 0.08
N LEU A 95 1.85 -3.72 -1.23
CA LEU A 95 1.30 -4.69 -2.19
C LEU A 95 2.18 -5.95 -2.32
N GLN A 96 3.50 -5.80 -2.34
CA GLN A 96 4.44 -6.92 -2.38
C GLN A 96 4.37 -7.75 -1.09
N THR A 97 4.32 -7.09 0.08
CA THR A 97 4.16 -7.75 1.38
C THR A 97 2.86 -8.56 1.42
N PHE A 98 1.73 -7.97 1.01
CA PHE A 98 0.46 -8.69 0.97
C PHE A 98 0.47 -9.87 0.00
N SER A 99 1.14 -9.73 -1.16
CA SER A 99 1.25 -10.82 -2.15
C SER A 99 2.06 -12.01 -1.62
N LEU A 100 3.07 -11.76 -0.78
CA LEU A 100 3.89 -12.80 -0.16
C LEU A 100 3.26 -13.38 1.10
N TYR A 101 2.56 -12.55 1.88
CA TYR A 101 1.98 -12.91 3.17
C TYR A 101 0.51 -12.48 3.27
N PRO A 102 -0.43 -13.15 2.55
CA PRO A 102 -1.85 -12.78 2.55
C PRO A 102 -2.51 -12.78 3.94
N ASN A 103 -1.99 -13.60 4.87
CA ASN A 103 -2.45 -13.68 6.25
C ASN A 103 -2.27 -12.36 7.03
N MET A 104 -1.47 -11.42 6.50
CA MET A 104 -1.30 -10.08 7.08
C MET A 104 -2.44 -9.12 6.73
N VAL A 105 -3.51 -9.55 6.05
CA VAL A 105 -4.59 -8.66 5.58
C VAL A 105 -5.12 -7.72 6.67
N GLY A 106 -5.31 -8.21 7.90
CA GLY A 106 -5.74 -7.39 9.04
C GLY A 106 -4.76 -6.27 9.37
N PHE A 107 -3.46 -6.58 9.42
CA PHE A 107 -2.42 -5.57 9.58
C PHE A 107 -2.39 -4.56 8.42
N ILE A 108 -2.53 -5.03 7.18
CA ILE A 108 -2.59 -4.14 6.01
C ILE A 108 -3.79 -3.19 6.11
N MET A 109 -4.94 -3.64 6.62
CA MET A 109 -6.09 -2.74 6.85
C MET A 109 -5.76 -1.63 7.85
N THR A 110 -5.00 -1.92 8.91
CA THR A 110 -4.53 -0.86 9.84
C THR A 110 -3.63 0.15 9.15
N ILE A 111 -2.76 -0.30 8.23
CA ILE A 111 -1.92 0.61 7.44
C ILE A 111 -2.80 1.50 6.55
N LEU A 112 -3.79 0.92 5.84
CA LEU A 112 -4.68 1.71 4.98
C LEU A 112 -5.48 2.76 5.77
N GLN A 113 -5.97 2.43 6.97
CA GLN A 113 -6.64 3.41 7.84
C GLN A 113 -5.74 4.61 8.15
N ARG A 114 -4.46 4.37 8.43
CA ARG A 114 -3.49 5.44 8.70
C ARG A 114 -3.20 6.29 7.49
N LEU A 115 -3.22 5.72 6.29
CA LEU A 115 -3.09 6.47 5.04
C LEU A 115 -4.28 7.42 4.80
N ILE A 116 -5.50 7.03 5.21
CA ILE A 116 -6.67 7.94 5.17
C ILE A 116 -6.41 9.17 6.05
N MET A 117 -5.95 8.97 7.29
CA MET A 117 -5.63 10.07 8.21
C MET A 117 -4.55 11.01 7.64
N LYS A 118 -3.62 10.46 6.86
CA LYS A 118 -2.57 11.22 6.17
C LYS A 118 -3.00 11.83 4.83
N GLN A 119 -4.27 11.69 4.44
CA GLN A 119 -4.83 12.27 3.22
C GLN A 119 -4.02 11.94 1.97
N VAL A 120 -3.67 10.65 1.80
CA VAL A 120 -2.80 10.22 0.69
C VAL A 120 -3.36 10.48 -0.70
N TRP A 121 -4.63 10.84 -0.83
CA TRP A 121 -5.21 11.35 -2.08
C TRP A 121 -4.51 12.61 -2.62
N ASN A 122 -3.77 13.34 -1.78
CA ASN A 122 -2.93 14.46 -2.22
C ASN A 122 -1.57 14.01 -2.82
N GLN A 123 -1.27 12.71 -2.80
CA GLN A 123 -0.04 12.11 -3.32
C GLN A 123 -0.38 11.06 -4.38
N ALA A 124 -0.48 11.48 -5.65
CA ALA A 124 -1.04 10.68 -6.75
C ALA A 124 -0.55 9.22 -6.83
N ARG A 125 0.76 8.97 -6.71
CA ARG A 125 1.33 7.60 -6.77
C ARG A 125 0.95 6.74 -5.56
N ILE A 126 0.88 7.35 -4.37
CA ILE A 126 0.45 6.66 -3.15
C ILE A 126 -1.04 6.38 -3.23
N TRP A 127 -1.83 7.34 -3.73
CA TRP A 127 -3.26 7.18 -3.91
C TRP A 127 -3.62 6.05 -4.89
N GLU A 128 -2.95 6.01 -6.04
CA GLU A 128 -3.12 4.91 -7.00
C GLU A 128 -2.81 3.55 -6.36
N GLY A 129 -1.73 3.48 -5.58
CA GLY A 129 -1.37 2.28 -4.83
C GLY A 129 -2.40 1.90 -3.75
N PHE A 130 -2.98 2.88 -3.06
CA PHE A 130 -4.05 2.69 -2.08
C PHE A 130 -5.26 2.03 -2.73
N ILE A 131 -5.73 2.56 -3.86
CA ILE A 131 -6.88 2.02 -4.59
C ILE A 131 -6.64 0.57 -5.03
N LYS A 132 -5.47 0.30 -5.63
CA LYS A 132 -5.07 -1.06 -6.02
C LYS A 132 -5.01 -2.02 -4.83
N CYS A 133 -4.60 -1.55 -3.66
CA CYS A 133 -4.58 -2.36 -2.45
C CYS A 133 -6.00 -2.66 -1.98
N CYS A 134 -6.91 -1.67 -1.98
CA CYS A 134 -8.32 -1.88 -1.70
C CYS A 134 -8.95 -2.91 -2.66
N GLU A 135 -8.69 -2.81 -3.96
CA GLU A 135 -9.18 -3.78 -4.96
C GLU A 135 -8.76 -5.22 -4.62
N LYS A 136 -7.49 -5.41 -4.30
CA LYS A 136 -6.90 -6.74 -4.05
C LYS A 136 -7.28 -7.37 -2.72
N THR A 137 -7.76 -6.58 -1.78
CA THR A 137 -8.03 -7.01 -0.40
C THR A 137 -9.52 -7.13 -0.09
N GLN A 138 -10.38 -7.00 -1.11
CA GLN A 138 -11.81 -7.25 -0.97
C GLN A 138 -12.07 -8.64 -0.36
N PRO A 139 -13.05 -8.78 0.56
CA PRO A 139 -13.97 -7.74 1.02
C PRO A 139 -13.43 -6.88 2.20
N HIS A 140 -12.25 -7.19 2.72
CA HIS A 140 -11.68 -6.54 3.93
C HIS A 140 -11.48 -5.03 3.78
N SER A 141 -11.33 -4.55 2.56
CA SER A 141 -11.16 -3.12 2.26
C SER A 141 -12.46 -2.31 2.32
N PHE A 142 -13.65 -2.91 2.30
CA PHE A 142 -14.90 -2.14 2.30
C PHE A 142 -15.10 -1.27 3.54
N PRO A 143 -14.86 -1.75 4.78
CA PRO A 143 -14.86 -0.89 5.96
C PRO A 143 -13.88 0.29 5.86
N ILE A 144 -12.76 0.12 5.14
CA ILE A 144 -11.76 1.17 4.94
C ILE A 144 -12.26 2.21 3.94
N LEU A 145 -12.87 1.75 2.84
CA LEU A 145 -13.47 2.65 1.83
C LEU A 145 -14.58 3.52 2.42
N LEU A 146 -15.38 2.97 3.33
CA LEU A 146 -16.46 3.71 4.02
C LEU A 146 -15.95 4.79 4.99
N GLN A 147 -14.65 4.81 5.31
CA GLN A 147 -14.02 5.86 6.14
C GLN A 147 -13.51 7.05 5.31
N LEU A 148 -13.47 6.93 3.98
CA LEU A 148 -13.04 8.02 3.11
C LEU A 148 -14.07 9.15 3.09
N PRO A 149 -13.63 10.41 2.91
CA PRO A 149 -14.58 11.48 2.64
C PRO A 149 -15.33 11.23 1.31
N SER A 150 -16.56 11.76 1.21
CA SER A 150 -17.49 11.42 0.13
C SER A 150 -16.94 11.70 -1.27
N SER A 151 -16.11 12.73 -1.45
CA SER A 151 -15.51 13.05 -2.75
C SER A 151 -14.46 12.03 -3.18
N GLN A 152 -13.60 11.57 -2.28
CA GLN A 152 -12.60 10.53 -2.57
C GLN A 152 -13.26 9.18 -2.80
N LEU A 153 -14.27 8.82 -2.00
CA LEU A 153 -15.02 7.59 -2.24
C LEU A 153 -15.69 7.62 -3.61
N LYS A 154 -16.36 8.71 -3.98
CA LYS A 154 -16.97 8.90 -5.30
C LYS A 154 -15.96 8.67 -6.43
N HIS A 155 -14.79 9.28 -6.30
CA HIS A 155 -13.72 9.13 -7.29
C HIS A 155 -13.31 7.67 -7.46
N ILE A 156 -13.08 6.92 -6.36
CA ILE A 156 -12.74 5.48 -6.43
C ILE A 156 -13.84 4.69 -7.15
N LEU A 157 -15.10 4.90 -6.78
CA LEU A 157 -16.22 4.13 -7.34
C LEU A 157 -16.45 4.44 -8.83
N GLN A 158 -16.07 5.63 -9.29
CA GLN A 158 -16.14 6.01 -10.71
C GLN A 158 -15.05 5.35 -11.55
N ILE A 159 -13.84 5.20 -11.03
CA ILE A 159 -12.72 4.61 -11.77
C ILE A 159 -12.64 3.08 -11.64
N THR A 160 -13.23 2.53 -10.59
CA THR A 160 -13.15 1.09 -10.28
C THR A 160 -14.54 0.48 -10.13
N SER A 161 -15.08 -0.02 -11.25
CA SER A 161 -16.41 -0.64 -11.30
C SER A 161 -16.54 -1.88 -10.41
N GLU A 162 -15.47 -2.67 -10.26
CA GLU A 162 -15.49 -3.87 -9.40
C GLU A 162 -15.56 -3.53 -7.91
N LEU A 163 -14.87 -2.47 -7.46
CA LEU A 163 -15.03 -1.96 -6.09
C LEU A 163 -16.43 -1.45 -5.86
N ARG A 164 -17.03 -0.77 -6.86
CA ARG A 164 -18.41 -0.30 -6.78
C ARG A 164 -19.38 -1.46 -6.56
N LYS A 165 -19.38 -2.45 -7.45
CA LYS A 165 -20.23 -3.65 -7.33
C LYS A 165 -20.00 -4.40 -6.02
N GLY A 166 -18.74 -4.56 -5.63
CA GLY A 166 -18.36 -5.24 -4.40
C GLY A 166 -18.88 -4.52 -3.16
N LEU A 167 -18.74 -3.20 -3.12
CA LEU A 167 -19.21 -2.37 -2.01
C LEU A 167 -20.73 -2.40 -1.89
N VAL A 168 -21.46 -2.36 -3.02
CA VAL A 168 -22.92 -2.53 -3.05
C VAL A 168 -23.32 -3.85 -2.39
N ARG A 169 -22.73 -4.98 -2.83
CA ARG A 169 -23.00 -6.31 -2.27
C ARG A 169 -22.69 -6.39 -0.78
N TYR A 170 -21.59 -5.76 -0.36
CA TYR A 170 -21.20 -5.70 1.04
C TYR A 170 -22.22 -4.94 1.89
N ILE A 171 -22.71 -3.79 1.42
CA ILE A 171 -23.74 -3.02 2.13
C ILE A 171 -25.07 -3.79 2.21
N HIS A 172 -25.43 -4.55 1.17
CA HIS A 172 -26.62 -5.41 1.20
C HIS A 172 -26.54 -6.53 2.23
N SER A 173 -25.34 -7.10 2.44
CA SER A 173 -25.15 -8.14 3.46
C SER A 173 -25.10 -7.60 4.88
N MET A 174 -24.97 -6.27 5.07
CA MET A 174 -24.99 -5.64 6.38
C MET A 174 -26.40 -5.64 7.00
N SER A 175 -26.43 -5.80 8.32
CA SER A 175 -27.64 -5.61 9.11
C SER A 175 -28.17 -4.17 9.03
N ILE A 176 -29.44 -3.97 9.34
CA ILE A 176 -30.10 -2.65 9.34
C ILE A 176 -29.36 -1.66 10.26
N THR A 177 -28.96 -2.12 11.44
CA THR A 177 -28.20 -1.29 12.40
C THR A 177 -26.86 -0.85 11.83
N GLN A 178 -26.12 -1.74 11.17
CA GLN A 178 -24.84 -1.41 10.53
C GLN A 178 -25.02 -0.41 9.38
N ARG A 179 -26.07 -0.56 8.58
CA ARG A 179 -26.38 0.38 7.48
C ARG A 179 -26.72 1.78 7.98
N SER A 180 -27.34 1.90 9.16
CA SER A 180 -27.67 3.22 9.74
C SER A 180 -26.44 4.08 10.07
N SER A 181 -25.26 3.48 10.24
CA SER A 181 -24.00 4.21 10.44
C SER A 181 -23.36 4.73 9.14
N ILE A 182 -23.87 4.33 7.98
CA ILE A 182 -23.34 4.77 6.68
C ILE A 182 -23.91 6.15 6.35
N PRO A 183 -23.06 7.16 6.05
CA PRO A 183 -23.53 8.47 5.63
C PRO A 183 -24.51 8.40 4.45
N SER A 184 -25.64 9.12 4.54
CA SER A 184 -26.68 9.12 3.49
C SER A 184 -26.15 9.50 2.11
N SER A 185 -25.13 10.36 2.03
CA SER A 185 -24.48 10.73 0.76
C SER A 185 -23.86 9.54 0.02
N ILE A 186 -23.43 8.51 0.75
CA ILE A 186 -22.86 7.28 0.19
C ILE A 186 -23.98 6.36 -0.28
N LEU A 187 -25.06 6.23 0.50
CA LEU A 187 -26.23 5.43 0.12
C LEU A 187 -26.86 5.96 -1.18
N ILE A 188 -27.08 7.28 -1.28
CA ILE A 188 -27.63 7.93 -2.48
C ILE A 188 -26.72 7.70 -3.71
N MET A 189 -25.39 7.76 -3.53
CA MET A 189 -24.44 7.51 -4.62
C MET A 189 -24.48 6.07 -5.14
N ILE A 190 -24.89 5.14 -4.28
CA ILE A 190 -24.99 3.71 -4.58
C ILE A 190 -26.39 3.36 -5.11
N GLU A 191 -27.43 4.10 -4.70
CA GLU A 191 -28.84 3.96 -5.12
C GLU A 191 -29.03 4.00 -6.64
N ASP A 192 -28.28 4.81 -7.38
CA ASP A 192 -28.31 4.83 -8.87
C ASP A 192 -27.94 3.47 -9.51
N ASP A 193 -27.25 2.59 -8.78
CA ASP A 193 -26.92 1.21 -9.20
C ASP A 193 -27.83 0.15 -8.55
N LEU A 194 -28.60 0.51 -7.52
CA LEU A 194 -29.46 -0.41 -6.79
C LEU A 194 -30.68 -0.86 -7.61
N GLU A 195 -31.16 -0.02 -8.53
CA GLU A 195 -32.29 -0.38 -9.41
C GLU A 195 -31.91 -1.42 -10.49
N ASN A 196 -30.63 -1.60 -10.80
CA ASN A 196 -30.16 -2.53 -11.84
C ASN A 196 -29.75 -3.93 -11.33
N ILE A 197 -29.77 -4.17 -10.01
CA ILE A 197 -29.33 -5.44 -9.39
C ILE A 197 -30.50 -6.19 -8.72
N ALA A 198 -31.74 -5.66 -8.79
CA ALA A 198 -32.91 -6.45 -8.42
C ALA A 198 -33.02 -7.67 -9.37
N PRO A 199 -33.16 -8.90 -8.85
CA PRO A 199 -33.38 -10.04 -9.72
C PRO A 199 -34.71 -9.86 -10.44
N MET A 200 -34.70 -10.08 -11.76
CA MET A 200 -35.92 -10.27 -12.56
C MET A 200 -36.72 -11.43 -11.95
N SER A 201 -37.57 -11.13 -10.98
CA SER A 201 -38.53 -12.07 -10.43
C SER A 201 -39.76 -12.05 -11.32
N SER A 202 -39.75 -12.99 -12.28
CA SER A 202 -40.91 -13.70 -12.83
C SER A 202 -42.20 -12.89 -13.01
N SER A 203 -42.34 -12.22 -14.15
CA SER A 203 -43.64 -12.07 -14.78
C SER A 203 -43.97 -13.37 -15.54
N ASN A 204 -44.71 -14.27 -14.91
CA ASN A 204 -45.36 -15.37 -15.63
C ASN A 204 -46.46 -14.79 -16.53
N PRO A 205 -46.53 -15.13 -17.83
CA PRO A 205 -47.72 -14.87 -18.62
C PRO A 205 -48.78 -15.94 -18.31
N THR A 206 -49.97 -15.49 -17.97
CA THR A 206 -51.24 -16.23 -18.10
C THR A 206 -51.48 -16.70 -19.53
#